data_AF-A0A7S1WZB3-F1
#
_entry.id   AF-A0A7S1WZB3-F1
#
_cell.length_a   1.000
_cell.length_b   1.000
_cell.length_c   1.000
_cell.angle_alpha   90.00
_cell.angle_beta   90.00
_cell.angle_gamma   90.00
#
_symmetry.space_group_name_H-M   'P 1'
#
loop_
_entity.id
_entity.type
_entity.pdbx_description
1 polymer ?
#
loop_
_entity_poly.entity_id
_entity_poly.type
_entity_poly.pdbx_seq_one_letter_code
_entity_poly.pdbx_strand_id
1 'polypeptide(L)'
;ANQPENTKATATPLRKAQFSIDINLTHLETLCHFSNLTMAPKAEKTPAAKGEKAPAKKTLAKDGKKKARKTKAETYKIYIYKVLKQVHPDTGVSSKAMSIMNSFINDLFEKIATEASKLARYNKKPTITSREIQTAVRLILPGELAKHAVSEGTKAVTKFTSA
;
A
#
# COMPACT_ATOMS: atom_id res chain seq x y z
N ALA A 1 29.31 11.27 -72.43
CA ALA A 1 28.45 12.36 -71.90
C ALA A 1 28.01 11.98 -70.50
N ASN A 2 28.19 12.90 -69.55
CA ASN A 2 27.73 12.94 -68.15
C ASN A 2 28.24 11.90 -67.12
N GLN A 3 29.02 12.42 -66.15
CA GLN A 3 28.96 12.06 -64.72
C GLN A 3 27.87 12.95 -64.01
N PRO A 4 27.72 13.02 -62.67
CA PRO A 4 27.44 12.02 -61.62
C PRO A 4 26.32 12.50 -60.62
N GLU A 5 25.79 11.65 -59.73
CA GLU A 5 25.25 12.04 -58.39
C GLU A 5 24.99 10.75 -57.57
N ASN A 6 25.80 10.41 -56.56
CA ASN A 6 25.73 10.83 -55.16
C ASN A 6 24.43 10.44 -54.42
N THR A 7 24.46 9.38 -53.60
CA THR A 7 24.31 9.54 -52.13
C THR A 7 24.65 8.28 -51.33
N LYS A 8 25.69 8.45 -50.50
CA LYS A 8 25.90 8.00 -49.12
C LYS A 8 25.38 6.63 -48.63
N ALA A 9 26.37 5.85 -48.18
CA ALA A 9 26.32 4.87 -47.10
C ALA A 9 25.50 5.32 -45.87
N THR A 10 24.98 4.38 -45.07
CA THR A 10 25.33 4.19 -43.64
C THR A 10 24.69 2.89 -43.09
N ALA A 11 25.41 2.23 -42.20
CA ALA A 11 25.19 0.92 -41.60
C ALA A 11 23.91 0.74 -40.73
N THR A 12 23.52 -0.54 -40.58
CA THR A 12 22.58 -1.12 -39.59
C THR A 12 22.96 -0.73 -38.15
N PRO A 13 22.01 -0.74 -37.16
CA PRO A 13 21.78 -1.99 -36.44
C PRO A 13 20.33 -2.24 -35.98
N LEU A 14 20.03 -3.53 -35.76
CA LEU A 14 18.91 -4.02 -34.95
C LEU A 14 18.80 -3.25 -33.62
N ARG A 15 17.67 -2.57 -33.38
CA ARG A 15 17.08 -2.34 -32.05
C ARG A 15 15.81 -1.51 -32.19
N LYS A 16 14.65 -2.15 -32.08
CA LYS A 16 13.36 -1.65 -31.53
C LYS A 16 12.25 -2.64 -31.86
N ALA A 17 12.40 -3.86 -31.34
CA ALA A 17 11.29 -4.81 -31.19
C ALA A 17 11.29 -5.29 -29.74
N GLN A 18 11.15 -4.35 -28.81
CA GLN A 18 10.76 -4.62 -27.43
C GLN A 18 10.40 -3.28 -26.79
N PHE A 19 9.19 -3.17 -26.24
CA PHE A 19 8.56 -1.96 -25.67
C PHE A 19 7.99 -0.97 -26.69
N SER A 20 6.72 -1.14 -27.04
CA SER A 20 5.62 -0.33 -26.50
C SER A 20 4.32 -0.66 -27.25
N ILE A 21 3.19 -0.72 -26.52
CA ILE A 21 1.79 -0.69 -27.02
C ILE A 21 1.35 -2.08 -27.55
N ASP A 22 0.42 -2.85 -26.96
CA ASP A 22 -0.90 -2.58 -26.37
C ASP A 22 -1.04 -3.26 -24.98
N ILE A 23 -1.50 -2.67 -23.88
CA ILE A 23 -2.81 -2.02 -23.64
C ILE A 23 -3.95 -2.74 -24.36
N ASN A 24 -4.21 -3.99 -24.00
CA ASN A 24 -5.57 -4.51 -24.06
C ASN A 24 -6.25 -4.33 -22.70
N LEU A 25 -6.42 -3.06 -22.39
CA LEU A 25 -7.49 -2.54 -21.55
C LEU A 25 -8.70 -2.40 -22.49
N THR A 26 -9.54 -3.42 -22.54
CA THR A 26 -10.99 -3.30 -22.80
C THR A 26 -11.56 -4.73 -22.80
N HIS A 27 -12.68 -4.89 -22.09
CA HIS A 27 -13.58 -6.05 -22.16
C HIS A 27 -13.51 -7.14 -21.07
N LEU A 28 -13.26 -6.78 -19.79
CA LEU A 28 -13.91 -7.51 -18.67
C LEU A 28 -14.02 -6.73 -17.33
N GLU A 29 -14.18 -5.41 -17.36
CA GLU A 29 -14.61 -4.62 -16.19
C GLU A 29 -15.94 -3.91 -16.50
N THR A 30 -17.00 -4.70 -16.70
CA THR A 30 -18.38 -4.22 -16.60
C THR A 30 -19.14 -5.23 -15.76
N LEU A 31 -19.63 -4.78 -14.59
CA LEU A 31 -20.42 -5.51 -13.57
C LEU A 31 -19.65 -6.12 -12.39
N CYS A 32 -19.04 -5.29 -11.54
CA CYS A 32 -19.25 -5.43 -10.09
C CYS A 32 -18.72 -4.21 -9.29
N HIS A 33 -19.67 -3.37 -8.84
CA HIS A 33 -19.58 -2.48 -7.67
C HIS A 33 -18.64 -1.26 -7.72
N PHE A 34 -18.89 -0.37 -8.68
CA PHE A 34 -18.73 1.06 -8.46
C PHE A 34 -20.12 1.66 -8.19
N SER A 35 -20.53 1.71 -6.92
CA SER A 35 -21.66 2.56 -6.52
C SER A 35 -21.54 2.97 -5.05
N ASN A 36 -21.64 4.28 -4.87
CA ASN A 36 -21.93 5.04 -3.64
C ASN A 36 -20.76 5.45 -2.73
N LEU A 37 -20.01 6.44 -3.25
CA LEU A 37 -19.66 7.62 -2.48
C LEU A 37 -20.80 8.65 -2.59
N THR A 38 -21.61 8.88 -1.54
CA THR A 38 -22.31 10.16 -1.28
C THR A 38 -22.77 10.28 0.19
N MET A 39 -22.18 11.27 0.87
CA MET A 39 -22.58 12.06 2.07
C MET A 39 -23.80 11.69 2.94
N ALA A 40 -23.62 11.77 4.27
CA ALA A 40 -24.46 12.58 5.18
C ALA A 40 -23.82 12.74 6.59
N PRO A 41 -23.77 13.95 7.19
CA PRO A 41 -23.43 14.19 8.59
C PRO A 41 -24.70 14.32 9.46
N LYS A 42 -24.72 13.69 10.64
CA LYS A 42 -25.65 13.91 11.78
C LYS A 42 -25.18 13.02 12.94
N ALA A 43 -25.28 13.34 14.22
CA ALA A 43 -25.83 14.48 14.91
C ALA A 43 -25.21 14.50 16.32
N GLU A 44 -25.03 15.71 16.81
CA GLU A 44 -24.82 16.10 18.19
C GLU A 44 -25.95 15.60 19.11
N LYS A 45 -25.61 14.99 20.27
CA LYS A 45 -26.45 15.00 21.47
C LYS A 45 -25.57 15.13 22.74
N THR A 46 -26.03 16.04 23.56
CA THR A 46 -25.48 16.71 24.75
C THR A 46 -25.55 15.87 26.04
N PRO A 47 -24.97 16.35 27.17
CA PRO A 47 -24.51 15.54 28.30
C PRO A 47 -25.57 15.33 29.40
N ALA A 48 -25.50 14.19 30.10
CA ALA A 48 -26.26 13.96 31.33
C ALA A 48 -25.37 14.22 32.56
N ALA A 49 -25.90 15.01 33.48
CA ALA A 49 -25.24 15.55 34.65
C ALA A 49 -25.44 14.69 35.92
N LYS A 50 -24.58 15.01 36.91
CA LYS A 50 -24.83 15.07 38.37
C LYS A 50 -24.53 13.82 39.24
N GLY A 51 -23.50 13.99 40.07
CA GLY A 51 -23.28 13.31 41.35
C GLY A 51 -22.16 14.02 42.11
N GLU A 52 -22.50 14.73 43.18
CA GLU A 52 -21.69 15.74 43.89
C GLU A 52 -21.39 15.31 45.34
N LYS A 53 -20.31 15.88 45.94
CA LYS A 53 -19.81 15.86 47.35
C LYS A 53 -18.73 14.82 47.68
N ALA A 54 -17.65 15.11 48.42
CA ALA A 54 -17.00 16.30 49.00
C ALA A 54 -15.62 15.84 49.61
N PRO A 55 -14.70 16.73 50.06
CA PRO A 55 -13.25 16.55 49.96
C PRO A 55 -12.50 16.20 51.27
N ALA A 56 -11.29 15.62 51.18
CA ALA A 56 -10.31 15.63 52.28
C ALA A 56 -8.83 15.58 51.83
N LYS A 57 -8.14 16.69 52.15
CA LYS A 57 -6.70 17.01 52.34
C LYS A 57 -5.55 16.02 52.04
N LYS A 58 -4.64 16.52 51.18
CA LYS A 58 -3.16 16.64 51.28
C LYS A 58 -2.33 15.53 51.94
N THR A 59 -1.37 15.00 51.18
CA THR A 59 0.08 15.09 51.50
C THR A 59 0.94 15.07 50.23
N LEU A 60 1.99 15.89 50.26
CA LEU A 60 3.03 16.04 49.25
C LEU A 60 4.04 14.87 49.34
N ALA A 61 4.54 14.40 48.19
CA ALA A 61 5.98 14.34 47.86
C ALA A 61 6.30 13.26 46.80
N LYS A 62 7.16 13.66 45.86
CA LYS A 62 8.13 12.85 45.10
C LYS A 62 7.62 11.62 44.33
N ASP A 63 7.57 11.74 43.01
CA ASP A 63 8.76 11.40 42.19
C ASP A 63 8.44 11.71 40.72
N GLY A 64 9.23 12.58 40.12
CA GLY A 64 9.10 12.99 38.73
C GLY A 64 9.55 11.87 37.80
N LYS A 65 8.77 10.78 37.72
CA LYS A 65 8.97 9.75 36.71
C LYS A 65 8.51 10.31 35.38
N LYS A 66 9.43 10.98 34.67
CA LYS A 66 9.29 11.34 33.25
C LYS A 66 8.65 10.14 32.57
N LYS A 67 7.38 10.27 32.19
CA LYS A 67 6.66 9.24 31.43
C LYS A 67 7.52 8.95 30.22
N ALA A 68 8.22 7.82 30.24
CA ALA A 68 9.00 7.36 29.12
C ALA A 68 8.06 7.43 27.91
N ARG A 69 8.40 8.29 26.96
CA ARG A 69 7.66 8.44 25.72
C ARG A 69 7.67 7.06 25.09
N LYS A 70 6.57 6.31 25.25
CA LYS A 70 6.40 4.98 24.66
C LYS A 70 6.76 5.16 23.19
N THR A 71 7.88 4.59 22.78
CA THR A 71 8.24 4.47 21.37
C THR A 71 7.04 3.82 20.72
N LYS A 72 6.32 4.60 19.92
CA LYS A 72 5.07 4.15 19.31
C LYS A 72 5.50 3.12 18.29
N ALA A 73 5.40 1.84 18.64
CA ALA A 73 5.60 0.76 17.70
C ALA A 73 4.72 1.06 16.48
N GLU A 74 5.34 1.22 15.32
CA GLU A 74 4.62 1.38 14.07
C GLU A 74 3.82 0.10 13.87
N THR A 75 2.49 0.24 14.02
CA THR A 75 1.59 -0.90 14.08
C THR A 75 0.49 -0.68 13.06
N TYR A 76 0.17 -1.72 12.31
CA TYR A 76 -0.86 -1.68 11.26
C TYR A 76 -2.29 -1.86 11.77
N LYS A 77 -2.50 -1.94 13.10
CA LYS A 77 -3.78 -2.20 13.77
C LYS A 77 -4.95 -1.35 13.26
N ILE A 78 -4.73 -0.04 13.08
CA ILE A 78 -5.79 0.88 12.62
C ILE A 78 -6.21 0.54 11.19
N TYR A 79 -5.25 0.21 10.31
CA TYR A 79 -5.52 -0.13 8.92
C TYR A 79 -6.17 -1.50 8.77
N ILE A 80 -5.73 -2.48 9.57
CA ILE A 80 -6.37 -3.80 9.63
C ILE A 80 -7.84 -3.66 10.00
N TYR A 81 -8.17 -2.81 10.99
CA TYR A 81 -9.56 -2.56 11.38
C TYR A 81 -10.36 -1.83 10.29
N LYS A 82 -9.77 -0.86 9.60
CA LYS A 82 -10.41 -0.17 8.47
C LYS A 82 -10.77 -1.13 7.35
N VAL A 83 -9.84 -2.00 6.96
CA VAL A 83 -10.09 -3.02 5.91
C VAL A 83 -11.12 -4.04 6.39
N LEU A 84 -11.06 -4.47 7.65
CA LEU A 84 -12.06 -5.39 8.22
C LEU A 84 -13.49 -4.84 8.10
N LYS A 85 -13.70 -3.56 8.40
CA LYS A 85 -15.04 -2.94 8.29
C LYS A 85 -15.51 -2.74 6.86
N GLN A 86 -14.61 -2.70 5.88
CA GLN A 86 -14.98 -2.69 4.47
C GLN A 86 -15.50 -4.04 3.99
N VAL A 87 -14.95 -5.15 4.53
CA VAL A 87 -15.35 -6.52 4.15
C VAL A 87 -16.47 -7.09 5.02
N HIS A 88 -16.48 -6.78 6.32
CA HIS A 88 -17.45 -7.27 7.30
C HIS A 88 -17.80 -6.17 8.34
N PRO A 89 -18.83 -5.36 8.07
CA PRO A 89 -19.22 -4.24 8.94
C PRO A 89 -19.59 -4.64 10.38
N ASP A 90 -20.19 -5.81 10.59
CA ASP A 90 -20.71 -6.24 11.90
C ASP A 90 -19.77 -7.18 12.68
N THR A 91 -18.64 -7.57 12.10
CA THR A 91 -17.68 -8.48 12.74
C THR A 91 -16.61 -7.71 13.54
N GLY A 92 -16.17 -8.30 14.65
CA GLY A 92 -15.03 -7.85 15.45
C GLY A 92 -13.86 -8.83 15.39
N VAL A 93 -12.63 -8.34 15.63
CA VAL A 93 -11.42 -9.16 15.69
C VAL A 93 -10.80 -9.06 17.08
N SER A 94 -10.43 -10.21 17.65
CA SER A 94 -9.82 -10.29 18.98
C SER A 94 -8.42 -9.66 19.01
N SER A 95 -7.95 -9.25 20.20
CA SER A 95 -6.61 -8.66 20.37
C SER A 95 -5.48 -9.62 19.96
N LYS A 96 -5.65 -10.92 20.20
CA LYS A 96 -4.70 -11.97 19.79
C LYS A 96 -4.65 -12.11 18.26
N ALA A 97 -5.80 -12.21 17.60
CA ALA A 97 -5.87 -12.27 16.14
C ALA A 97 -5.32 -11.00 15.49
N MET A 98 -5.57 -9.83 16.10
CA MET A 98 -5.00 -8.57 15.66
C MET A 98 -3.47 -8.55 15.74
N SER A 99 -2.88 -9.16 16.76
CA SER A 99 -1.42 -9.29 16.85
C SER A 99 -0.85 -10.18 15.76
N ILE A 100 -1.51 -11.30 15.46
CA ILE A 100 -1.12 -12.21 14.38
C ILE A 100 -1.16 -11.49 13.03
N MET A 101 -2.23 -10.74 12.74
CA MET A 101 -2.36 -9.97 11.50
C MET A 101 -1.29 -8.88 11.36
N ASN A 102 -0.91 -8.21 12.46
CA ASN A 102 0.18 -7.25 12.43
C ASN A 102 1.52 -7.91 12.11
N SER A 103 1.82 -9.06 12.71
CA SER A 103 3.04 -9.81 12.39
C SER A 103 3.05 -10.34 10.96
N PHE A 104 1.90 -10.83 10.45
CA PHE A 104 1.76 -11.28 9.08
C PHE A 104 2.10 -10.19 8.05
N ILE A 105 1.64 -8.95 8.28
CA ILE A 105 1.97 -7.83 7.38
C ILE A 105 3.48 -7.52 7.42
N ASN A 106 4.11 -7.56 8.59
CA ASN A 106 5.55 -7.33 8.70
C ASN A 106 6.36 -8.42 7.99
N ASP A 107 6.01 -9.70 8.18
CA ASP A 107 6.67 -10.82 7.51
C ASP A 107 6.55 -10.71 5.98
N LEU A 108 5.35 -10.41 5.47
CA LEU A 108 5.14 -10.22 4.04
C LEU A 108 5.91 -8.99 3.50
N PHE A 109 5.93 -7.90 4.26
CA PHE A 109 6.65 -6.68 3.90
C PHE A 109 8.16 -6.93 3.81
N GLU A 110 8.75 -7.56 4.83
CA GLU A 110 10.17 -7.89 4.85
C GLU A 110 10.55 -8.83 3.71
N LYS A 111 9.70 -9.81 3.42
CA LYS A 111 9.91 -10.74 2.30
C LYS A 111 9.91 -10.01 0.96
N ILE A 112 8.94 -9.13 0.70
CA ILE A 112 8.86 -8.33 -0.53
C ILE A 112 10.02 -7.36 -0.65
N ALA A 113 10.35 -6.64 0.42
CA ALA A 113 11.46 -5.69 0.44
C ALA A 113 12.80 -6.38 0.17
N THR A 114 13.02 -7.57 0.74
CA THR A 114 14.23 -8.36 0.54
C THR A 114 14.36 -8.81 -0.90
N GLU A 115 13.31 -9.38 -1.51
CA GLU A 115 13.35 -9.80 -2.91
C GLU A 115 13.47 -8.62 -3.88
N ALA A 116 12.79 -7.51 -3.62
CA ALA A 116 12.91 -6.29 -4.43
C ALA A 116 14.33 -5.69 -4.36
N SER A 117 14.96 -5.71 -3.18
CA SER A 117 16.34 -5.29 -2.99
C SER A 117 17.31 -6.18 -3.78
N LYS A 118 17.13 -7.50 -3.76
CA LYS A 118 17.92 -8.44 -4.58
C LYS A 118 17.78 -8.13 -6.08
N LEU A 119 16.54 -7.90 -6.55
CA LEU A 119 16.27 -7.55 -7.94
C LEU A 119 16.93 -6.23 -8.37
N ALA A 120 16.89 -5.20 -7.53
CA ALA A 120 17.58 -3.93 -7.80
C ALA A 120 19.10 -4.13 -7.92
N ARG A 121 19.69 -4.96 -7.05
CA ARG A 121 21.12 -5.31 -7.09
C ARG A 121 21.50 -6.10 -8.35
N TYR A 122 20.67 -7.05 -8.79
CA TYR A 122 20.90 -7.77 -10.06
C TYR A 122 20.89 -6.84 -11.27
N ASN A 123 19.96 -5.88 -11.27
CA ASN A 123 19.86 -4.87 -12.31
C ASN A 123 20.91 -3.74 -12.18
N LYS A 124 21.78 -3.79 -11.16
CA LYS A 124 22.81 -2.78 -10.84
C LYS A 124 22.23 -1.36 -10.67
N LYS A 125 21.00 -1.27 -10.16
CA LYS A 125 20.33 0.01 -9.88
C LYS A 125 20.37 0.30 -8.38
N PRO A 126 20.69 1.53 -7.95
CA PRO A 126 20.66 1.91 -6.53
C PRO A 126 19.23 2.17 -6.01
N THR A 127 18.26 2.33 -6.92
CA THR A 127 16.88 2.70 -6.59
C THR A 127 15.93 1.54 -6.84
N ILE A 128 15.11 1.21 -5.85
CA ILE A 128 14.00 0.26 -6.00
C ILE A 128 12.82 1.01 -6.61
N THR A 129 12.34 0.56 -7.77
CA THR A 129 11.17 1.14 -8.45
C THR A 129 9.95 0.24 -8.30
N SER A 130 8.77 0.74 -8.72
CA SER A 130 7.53 -0.07 -8.75
C SER A 130 7.68 -1.37 -9.56
N ARG A 131 8.59 -1.40 -10.54
CA ARG A 131 8.90 -2.61 -11.33
C ARG A 131 9.54 -3.71 -10.50
N GLU A 132 10.51 -3.38 -9.65
CA GLU A 132 11.14 -4.37 -8.76
C GLU A 132 10.13 -4.89 -7.74
N ILE A 133 9.29 -4.02 -7.18
CA ILE A 133 8.22 -4.43 -6.25
C ILE A 133 7.22 -5.36 -6.94
N GLN A 134 6.74 -5.01 -8.14
CA GLN A 134 5.79 -5.82 -8.90
C GLN A 134 6.36 -7.21 -9.23
N THR A 135 7.65 -7.28 -9.56
CA THR A 135 8.33 -8.55 -9.85
C THR A 135 8.53 -9.36 -8.57
N ALA A 136 8.94 -8.73 -7.47
CA ALA A 136 9.07 -9.38 -6.16
C ALA A 136 7.75 -9.99 -5.67
N VAL A 137 6.63 -9.28 -5.84
CA VAL A 137 5.29 -9.79 -5.48
C VAL A 137 4.95 -11.06 -6.26
N ARG A 138 5.27 -11.12 -7.56
CA ARG A 138 5.06 -12.33 -8.37
C ARG A 138 5.95 -13.51 -7.97
N LEU A 139 7.13 -13.25 -7.40
CA LEU A 139 8.03 -14.30 -6.91
C LEU A 139 7.59 -14.85 -5.55
N ILE A 140 6.98 -14.02 -4.72
CA ILE A 140 6.63 -14.38 -3.34
C ILE A 140 5.24 -15.02 -3.24
N LEU A 141 4.29 -14.53 -4.03
CA LEU A 141 2.90 -15.00 -3.99
C LEU A 141 2.65 -16.06 -5.07
N PRO A 142 1.92 -17.14 -4.75
CA PRO A 142 1.60 -18.18 -5.72
C PRO A 142 0.40 -17.81 -6.61
N GLY A 143 0.44 -18.28 -7.86
CA GLY A 143 -0.73 -18.43 -8.74
C GLY A 143 -1.65 -17.20 -8.83
N GLU A 144 -2.91 -17.39 -8.46
CA GLU A 144 -3.96 -16.38 -8.58
C GLU A 144 -3.76 -15.19 -7.62
N LEU A 145 -3.17 -15.41 -6.44
CA LEU A 145 -2.91 -14.35 -5.47
C LEU A 145 -1.93 -13.30 -6.03
N ALA A 146 -0.92 -13.74 -6.78
CA ALA A 146 0.01 -12.83 -7.43
C ALA A 146 -0.68 -11.94 -8.47
N LYS A 147 -1.64 -12.49 -9.23
CA LYS A 147 -2.37 -11.73 -10.25
C LYS A 147 -3.19 -10.62 -9.63
N HIS A 148 -3.97 -10.94 -8.59
CA HIS A 148 -4.76 -9.95 -7.87
C HIS A 148 -3.88 -8.90 -7.18
N ALA A 149 -2.83 -9.32 -6.47
CA ALA A 149 -1.93 -8.39 -5.78
C ALA A 149 -1.27 -7.39 -6.75
N VAL A 150 -0.83 -7.86 -7.93
CA VAL A 150 -0.27 -6.99 -8.95
C VAL A 150 -1.31 -6.05 -9.56
N SER A 151 -2.53 -6.54 -9.79
CA SER A 151 -3.65 -5.73 -10.29
C SER A 151 -3.98 -4.60 -9.31
N GLU A 152 -4.16 -4.91 -8.03
CA GLU A 152 -4.42 -3.92 -6.98
C GLU A 152 -3.27 -2.91 -6.84
N GLY A 153 -2.03 -3.38 -6.90
CA GLY A 153 -0.85 -2.50 -6.86
C GLY A 153 -0.80 -1.52 -8.03
N THR A 154 -1.13 -1.98 -9.23
CA THR A 154 -1.14 -1.14 -10.44
C THR A 154 -2.26 -0.12 -10.39
N LYS A 155 -3.47 -0.52 -9.96
CA LYS A 155 -4.61 0.38 -9.73
C LYS A 155 -4.24 1.52 -8.76
N ALA A 156 -3.56 1.19 -7.67
CA ALA A 156 -3.11 2.18 -6.70
C ALA A 156 -2.09 3.17 -7.28
N VAL A 157 -1.11 2.69 -8.06
CA VAL A 157 -0.11 3.54 -8.72
C VAL A 157 -0.76 4.49 -9.71
N THR A 158 -1.66 3.98 -10.56
CA THR A 158 -2.39 4.83 -11.52
C THR A 158 -3.20 5.90 -10.81
N LYS A 159 -3.95 5.54 -9.76
CA LYS A 159 -4.73 6.50 -8.98
C LYS A 159 -3.85 7.58 -8.33
N PHE A 160 -2.66 7.20 -7.85
CA PHE A 160 -1.73 8.14 -7.24
C PHE A 160 -1.14 9.13 -8.27
N THR A 161 -0.81 8.66 -9.47
CA THR A 161 -0.27 9.54 -10.52
C THR A 161 -1.33 10.45 -11.15
N SER A 162 -2.60 10.05 -11.14
CA SER A 162 -3.72 10.85 -11.67
C SER A 162 -4.33 11.86 -10.67
N ALA A 163 -3.92 11.83 -9.41
CA ALA A 163 -4.34 12.76 -8.37
C ALA A 163 -3.45 14.00 -8.34
#